data_AF-A0A1G1Z7R2-F1
#
_entry.id   AF-A0A1G1Z7R2-F1
#
_cell.length_a   1.000
_cell.length_b   1.000
_cell.length_c   1.000
_cell.angle_alpha   90.00
_cell.angle_beta   90.00
_cell.angle_gamma   90.00
#
_symmetry.space_group_name_H-M   'P 1'
#
loop_
_entity.id
_entity.type
_entity.pdbx_description
1 polymer ?
#
loop_
_entity_poly.entity_id
_entity_poly.type
_entity_poly.pdbx_seq_one_letter_code
_entity_poly.pdbx_strand_id
1 'polypeptide(L)'
;MKLCIAIIVGILSLSLLNPPQSFAQAEIERDIGISVTIEGEVVELPQVLIGGSSGGVEVQQAKLAVKGYAYPDAGITVLKNRGVIATLLADKKGIFEKTITTDAGLATIGVWAKDASGRNSSTSSITIVLQPNTKTTISDIVVSPTISADRNKIRQGKVLKISGSTFPKSVVRLFNNFAASQVLAPVKADQNGLWAYILETKELQFGEYSLRTNSQLQDVGLLSTFSDNLNFEIAEGGNIADLNGDNKVDIVDLSILLYNWHKQVTQNHPADLNGDKTIDLNDFSILMYNWNDENRNVA
;
A
#
# COMPACT_ATOMS: atom_id res chain seq x y z
N MET A 1 64.14 24.35 50.58
CA MET A 1 62.88 24.43 51.35
C MET A 1 61.70 24.49 50.39
N LYS A 2 61.23 23.33 49.94
CA LYS A 2 59.82 22.97 49.66
C LYS A 2 59.83 21.50 49.24
N LEU A 3 59.06 20.73 50.00
CA LEU A 3 58.92 19.29 50.02
C LEU A 3 58.09 18.85 48.81
N CYS A 4 58.42 17.72 48.17
CA CYS A 4 57.40 16.85 47.59
C CYS A 4 57.92 15.42 47.47
N ILE A 5 57.26 14.57 48.25
CA ILE A 5 57.46 13.14 48.45
C ILE A 5 56.71 12.42 47.31
N ALA A 6 57.37 11.49 46.62
CA ALA A 6 56.71 10.53 45.74
C ALA A 6 56.85 9.14 46.38
N ILE A 7 55.82 8.73 47.14
CA ILE A 7 55.64 7.38 47.64
C ILE A 7 54.87 6.58 46.59
N ILE A 8 55.44 5.45 46.19
CA ILE A 8 54.82 4.41 45.40
C ILE A 8 53.75 3.73 46.27
N VAL A 9 52.48 3.77 45.84
CA VAL A 9 51.42 2.87 46.32
C VAL A 9 50.70 2.30 45.11
N GLY A 10 50.76 0.97 44.99
CA GLY A 10 50.07 0.23 43.95
C GLY A 10 48.56 0.27 44.14
N ILE A 11 47.83 0.31 43.01
CA ILE A 11 46.41 0.02 42.97
C ILE A 11 46.22 -1.16 42.02
N LEU A 12 45.87 -2.28 42.64
CA LEU A 12 45.38 -3.50 42.03
C LEU A 12 44.01 -3.18 41.42
N SER A 13 43.91 -3.04 40.09
CA SER A 13 42.63 -2.84 39.40
C SER A 13 41.88 -4.17 39.33
N LEU A 14 40.90 -4.32 40.22
CA LEU A 14 39.95 -5.44 40.21
C LEU A 14 38.95 -5.21 39.05
N SER A 15 39.12 -5.94 37.95
CA SER A 15 38.19 -5.91 36.81
C SER A 15 36.90 -6.66 37.18
N LEU A 16 35.88 -5.91 37.61
CA LEU A 16 34.51 -6.40 37.65
C LEU A 16 33.99 -6.50 36.21
N LEU A 17 34.05 -7.71 35.64
CA LEU A 17 33.27 -8.05 34.45
C LEU A 17 31.79 -8.08 34.82
N ASN A 18 31.06 -7.02 34.49
CA ASN A 18 29.61 -7.12 34.35
C ASN A 18 29.32 -7.97 33.10
N PRO A 19 28.62 -9.12 33.19
CA PRO A 19 28.17 -9.80 31.99
C PRO A 19 27.18 -8.89 31.25
N PRO A 20 27.26 -8.80 29.90
CA PRO A 20 26.25 -8.09 29.15
C PRO A 20 24.90 -8.76 29.40
N GLN A 21 23.94 -8.02 29.95
CA GLN A 21 22.55 -8.46 29.95
C GLN A 21 22.08 -8.47 28.49
N SER A 22 22.07 -9.68 27.92
CA SER A 22 21.37 -9.96 26.68
C SER A 22 19.88 -9.74 26.95
N PHE A 23 19.36 -8.60 26.50
CA PHE A 23 17.92 -8.49 26.29
C PHE A 23 17.60 -9.38 25.10
N ALA A 24 17.05 -10.57 25.38
CA ALA A 24 16.38 -11.35 24.36
C ALA A 24 15.19 -10.52 23.87
N GLN A 25 15.38 -9.79 22.78
CA GLN A 25 14.27 -9.28 22.00
C GLN A 25 13.62 -10.51 21.37
N ALA A 26 12.44 -10.90 21.86
CA ALA A 26 11.61 -11.86 21.15
C ALA A 26 11.34 -11.28 19.76
N GLU A 27 12.03 -11.82 18.76
CA GLU A 27 11.72 -11.52 17.38
C GLU A 27 10.36 -12.15 17.12
N ILE A 28 9.31 -11.32 17.06
CA ILE A 28 7.97 -11.79 16.68
C ILE A 28 8.12 -12.33 15.27
N GLU A 29 8.11 -13.66 15.13
CA GLU A 29 8.09 -14.36 13.85
C GLU A 29 6.87 -13.84 13.07
N ARG A 30 7.11 -13.34 11.87
CA ARG A 30 6.07 -12.70 11.06
C ARG A 30 5.73 -13.60 9.91
N ASP A 31 4.53 -14.15 9.95
CA ASP A 31 4.03 -14.98 8.87
C ASP A 31 3.14 -14.16 7.93
N ILE A 32 3.08 -14.57 6.67
CA ILE A 32 2.04 -14.09 5.76
C ILE A 32 0.74 -14.66 6.31
N GLY A 33 -0.22 -13.80 6.64
CA GLY A 33 -1.47 -14.16 7.28
C GLY A 33 -2.38 -14.95 6.34
N ILE A 34 -2.08 -16.23 6.16
CA ILE A 34 -2.96 -17.29 5.65
C ILE A 34 -2.49 -18.58 6.33
N SER A 35 -3.32 -19.15 7.19
CA SER A 35 -3.06 -20.44 7.84
C SER A 35 -4.18 -21.43 7.48
N VAL A 36 -3.87 -22.73 7.42
CA VAL A 36 -4.84 -23.78 7.05
C VAL A 36 -4.89 -24.84 8.13
N THR A 37 -6.11 -25.20 8.53
CA THR A 37 -6.39 -26.28 9.48
C THR A 37 -7.50 -27.15 8.91
N ILE A 38 -7.35 -28.47 8.96
CA ILE A 38 -8.37 -29.43 8.51
C ILE A 38 -8.97 -30.08 9.76
N GLU A 39 -10.26 -29.87 9.98
CA GLU A 39 -11.02 -30.51 11.06
C GLU A 39 -11.88 -31.63 10.45
N GLY A 40 -11.57 -32.87 10.80
CA GLY A 40 -12.31 -34.05 10.37
C GLY A 40 -11.98 -35.26 11.23
N GLU A 41 -13.01 -36.04 11.56
CA GLU A 41 -12.86 -37.39 12.10
C GLU A 41 -12.50 -38.30 10.93
N VAL A 42 -11.42 -39.07 11.04
CA VAL A 42 -11.10 -40.12 10.07
C VAL A 42 -12.14 -41.21 10.28
N VAL A 43 -13.25 -41.15 9.52
CA VAL A 43 -14.22 -42.24 9.54
C VAL A 43 -13.55 -43.43 8.84
N GLU A 44 -13.17 -44.45 9.61
CA GLU A 44 -12.78 -45.75 9.03
C GLU A 44 -13.90 -46.22 8.11
N LEU A 45 -13.54 -46.60 6.87
CA LEU A 45 -14.50 -47.05 5.87
C LEU A 45 -15.24 -48.31 6.37
N PRO A 46 -16.59 -48.35 6.33
CA PRO A 46 -17.32 -49.60 6.48
C PRO A 46 -16.94 -50.57 5.36
N GLN A 47 -16.84 -51.86 5.67
CA GLN A 47 -16.56 -52.89 4.65
C GLN A 47 -17.60 -52.88 3.54
N VAL A 48 -17.13 -52.95 2.30
CA VAL A 48 -17.92 -52.85 1.06
C VAL A 48 -18.91 -54.01 0.96
N LEU A 49 -20.21 -53.71 0.96
CA LEU A 49 -21.26 -54.57 0.40
C LEU A 49 -21.49 -54.17 -1.06
N ILE A 50 -21.13 -55.06 -1.98
CA ILE A 50 -21.28 -54.88 -3.42
C ILE A 50 -22.77 -55.03 -3.78
N GLY A 51 -23.43 -53.90 -4.03
CA GLY A 51 -24.75 -53.83 -4.63
C GLY A 51 -24.74 -52.80 -5.76
N GLY A 52 -24.86 -53.25 -7.00
CA GLY A 52 -24.81 -52.37 -8.17
C GLY A 52 -26.11 -51.58 -8.37
N SER A 53 -26.00 -50.30 -8.76
CA SER A 53 -26.83 -49.67 -9.79
C SER A 53 -26.40 -48.22 -10.09
N SER A 54 -26.44 -47.88 -11.38
CA SER A 54 -26.68 -46.55 -12.00
C SER A 54 -25.92 -45.31 -11.52
N GLY A 55 -24.68 -45.16 -11.98
CA GLY A 55 -24.23 -44.06 -12.86
C GLY A 55 -24.77 -42.63 -12.64
N GLY A 56 -24.49 -42.05 -11.48
CA GLY A 56 -24.33 -40.60 -11.32
C GLY A 56 -22.96 -40.36 -10.70
N VAL A 57 -22.15 -39.44 -11.23
CA VAL A 57 -20.95 -38.99 -10.50
C VAL A 57 -21.45 -38.19 -9.31
N GLU A 58 -21.52 -38.83 -8.14
CA GLU A 58 -21.82 -38.13 -6.90
C GLU A 58 -20.66 -37.19 -6.61
N VAL A 59 -20.90 -35.89 -6.81
CA VAL A 59 -19.92 -34.86 -6.50
C VAL A 59 -19.81 -34.78 -4.99
N GLN A 60 -18.71 -35.31 -4.46
CA GLN A 60 -18.48 -35.33 -3.02
C GLN A 60 -18.31 -33.88 -2.52
N GLN A 61 -19.08 -33.51 -1.50
CA GLN A 61 -19.07 -32.17 -0.93
C GLN A 61 -18.07 -32.05 0.23
N ALA A 62 -17.60 -30.83 0.47
CA ALA A 62 -16.77 -30.43 1.59
C ALA A 62 -17.31 -29.12 2.20
N LYS A 63 -16.95 -28.86 3.45
CA LYS A 63 -17.20 -27.56 4.10
C LYS A 63 -15.90 -26.75 4.12
N LEU A 64 -15.96 -25.52 3.63
CA LEU A 64 -14.86 -24.56 3.68
C LEU A 64 -15.23 -23.43 4.65
N ALA A 65 -14.49 -23.28 5.74
CA ALA A 65 -14.55 -22.10 6.60
C ALA A 65 -13.43 -21.13 6.24
N VAL A 66 -13.75 -19.86 6.01
CA VAL A 66 -12.78 -18.77 5.80
C VAL A 66 -12.90 -17.77 6.93
N LYS A 67 -11.77 -17.38 7.53
CA LYS A 67 -11.69 -16.42 8.64
C LYS A 67 -10.52 -15.47 8.46
N GLY A 68 -10.70 -14.20 8.80
CA GLY A 68 -9.62 -13.25 8.68
C GLY A 68 -9.94 -11.83 9.08
N TYR A 69 -9.02 -10.96 8.67
CA TYR A 69 -8.92 -9.55 9.02
C TYR A 69 -8.97 -8.72 7.73
N ALA A 70 -9.88 -7.76 7.68
CA ALA A 70 -10.14 -6.87 6.56
C ALA A 70 -10.45 -5.45 7.05
N TYR A 71 -11.03 -4.62 6.19
CA TYR A 71 -11.45 -3.27 6.57
C TYR A 71 -12.78 -3.34 7.34
N PRO A 72 -13.05 -2.41 8.28
CA PRO A 72 -14.36 -2.32 8.93
C PRO A 72 -15.49 -2.24 7.90
N ASP A 73 -16.54 -3.05 8.10
CA ASP A 73 -17.73 -3.12 7.25
C ASP A 73 -17.45 -3.43 5.75
N ALA A 74 -16.28 -3.98 5.43
CA ALA A 74 -15.88 -4.27 4.06
C ALA A 74 -16.72 -5.38 3.41
N GLY A 75 -16.97 -5.26 2.11
CA GLY A 75 -17.54 -6.33 1.30
C GLY A 75 -16.47 -7.35 0.93
N ILE A 76 -16.54 -8.56 1.47
CA ILE A 76 -15.61 -9.66 1.21
C ILE A 76 -16.19 -10.57 0.12
N THR A 77 -15.35 -10.95 -0.84
CA THR A 77 -15.68 -11.91 -1.89
C THR A 77 -14.74 -13.11 -1.78
N VAL A 78 -15.33 -14.31 -1.76
CA VAL A 78 -14.61 -15.58 -1.71
C VAL A 78 -14.72 -16.28 -3.06
N LEU A 79 -13.58 -16.68 -3.60
CA LEU A 79 -13.43 -17.32 -4.90
C LEU A 79 -12.99 -18.77 -4.72
N LYS A 80 -13.51 -19.67 -5.58
CA LYS A 80 -12.95 -21.00 -5.85
C LYS A 80 -12.65 -21.09 -7.33
N ASN A 81 -11.39 -21.37 -7.68
CA ASN A 81 -10.94 -21.46 -9.08
C ASN A 81 -11.38 -20.23 -9.91
N ARG A 82 -11.23 -19.03 -9.33
CA ARG A 82 -11.65 -17.71 -9.86
C ARG A 82 -13.16 -17.45 -9.95
N GLY A 83 -14.02 -18.46 -9.74
CA GLY A 83 -15.46 -18.28 -9.64
C GLY A 83 -15.88 -17.83 -8.24
N VAL A 84 -16.85 -16.90 -8.14
CA VAL A 84 -17.39 -16.44 -6.86
C VAL A 84 -18.23 -17.55 -6.23
N ILE A 85 -17.89 -17.96 -5.00
CA ILE A 85 -18.63 -18.96 -4.23
C ILE A 85 -19.35 -18.37 -3.01
N ALA A 86 -18.93 -17.20 -2.54
CA ALA A 86 -19.63 -16.48 -1.48
C ALA A 86 -19.28 -14.99 -1.47
N THR A 87 -20.19 -14.21 -0.88
CA THR A 87 -19.97 -12.83 -0.47
C THR A 87 -20.43 -12.67 0.98
N LEU A 88 -19.74 -11.82 1.74
CA LEU A 88 -20.10 -11.48 3.12
C LEU A 88 -19.61 -10.07 3.47
N LEU A 89 -20.05 -9.55 4.60
CA LEU A 89 -19.50 -8.33 5.18
C LEU A 89 -18.55 -8.68 6.33
N ALA A 90 -17.43 -7.99 6.42
CA ALA A 90 -16.67 -7.91 7.66
C ALA A 90 -17.47 -7.14 8.71
N ASP A 91 -17.23 -7.41 9.99
CA ASP A 91 -17.87 -6.66 11.06
C ASP A 91 -17.25 -5.25 11.24
N LYS A 92 -17.77 -4.48 12.20
CA LYS A 92 -17.27 -3.14 12.54
C LYS A 92 -15.82 -3.12 13.04
N LYS A 93 -15.26 -4.26 13.42
CA LYS A 93 -13.86 -4.41 13.82
C LYS A 93 -12.97 -4.86 12.65
N GLY A 94 -13.56 -5.14 11.49
CA GLY A 94 -12.85 -5.67 10.32
C GLY A 94 -12.62 -7.19 10.40
N ILE A 95 -13.34 -7.93 11.23
CA ILE A 95 -13.24 -9.39 11.32
C ILE A 95 -14.31 -10.03 10.44
N PHE A 96 -13.95 -11.06 9.69
CA PHE A 96 -14.91 -11.82 8.87
C PHE A 96 -14.79 -13.32 9.11
N GLU A 97 -15.93 -14.02 9.04
CA GLU A 97 -16.02 -15.48 9.09
C GLU A 97 -17.19 -15.97 8.23
N LYS A 98 -16.95 -16.99 7.39
CA LYS A 98 -18.02 -17.68 6.64
C LYS A 98 -17.69 -19.16 6.50
N THR A 99 -18.70 -20.01 6.67
CA THR A 99 -18.65 -21.42 6.23
C THR A 99 -19.48 -21.59 4.96
N ILE A 100 -18.92 -22.30 3.98
CA ILE A 100 -19.45 -22.51 2.63
C ILE A 100 -19.43 -24.00 2.35
N THR A 101 -20.51 -24.56 1.83
CA THR A 101 -20.52 -25.91 1.27
C THR A 101 -20.10 -25.84 -0.20
N THR A 102 -19.10 -26.62 -0.60
CA THR A 102 -18.58 -26.63 -1.96
C THR A 102 -18.09 -28.03 -2.33
N ASP A 103 -17.92 -28.32 -3.62
CA ASP A 103 -17.34 -29.59 -4.06
C ASP A 103 -15.92 -29.79 -3.51
N ALA A 104 -15.61 -31.04 -3.13
CA ALA A 104 -14.28 -31.49 -2.75
C ALA A 104 -13.30 -31.50 -3.94
N GLY A 105 -12.02 -31.66 -3.65
CA GLY A 105 -10.94 -31.74 -4.63
C GLY A 105 -9.95 -30.58 -4.57
N LEU A 106 -8.99 -30.59 -5.51
CA LEU A 106 -8.00 -29.53 -5.64
C LEU A 106 -8.68 -28.20 -6.00
N ALA A 107 -8.43 -27.17 -5.21
CA ALA A 107 -9.05 -25.87 -5.37
C ALA A 107 -8.09 -24.74 -5.03
N THR A 108 -8.10 -23.68 -5.84
CA THR A 108 -7.51 -22.39 -5.46
C THR A 108 -8.58 -21.53 -4.84
N ILE A 109 -8.43 -21.24 -3.54
CA ILE A 109 -9.30 -20.34 -2.79
C ILE A 109 -8.72 -18.94 -2.85
N GLY A 110 -9.52 -17.96 -3.27
CA GLY A 110 -9.16 -16.55 -3.31
C GLY A 110 -10.06 -15.72 -2.41
N VAL A 111 -9.52 -14.69 -1.78
CA VAL A 111 -10.27 -13.72 -0.96
C VAL A 111 -9.80 -12.31 -1.33
N TRP A 112 -10.75 -11.43 -1.64
CA TRP A 112 -10.52 -10.00 -1.80
C TRP A 112 -11.65 -9.20 -1.15
N ALA A 113 -11.38 -7.94 -0.85
CA ALA A 113 -12.35 -7.05 -0.22
C ALA A 113 -12.57 -5.78 -1.03
N LYS A 114 -13.76 -5.19 -0.88
CA LYS A 114 -14.10 -3.85 -1.34
C LYS A 114 -14.21 -2.93 -0.13
N ASP A 115 -13.47 -1.82 -0.13
CA ASP A 115 -13.52 -0.83 0.93
C ASP A 115 -14.74 0.11 0.80
N ALA A 116 -14.95 0.96 1.82
CA ALA A 116 -16.07 1.89 1.88
C ALA A 116 -16.05 2.95 0.76
N SER A 117 -14.89 3.22 0.16
CA SER A 117 -14.72 4.09 -0.99
C SER A 117 -14.93 3.36 -2.32
N GLY A 118 -15.27 2.08 -2.28
CA GLY A 118 -15.54 1.23 -3.43
C GLY A 118 -14.31 0.70 -4.14
N ARG A 119 -13.12 0.77 -3.54
CA ARG A 119 -11.87 0.24 -4.10
C ARG A 119 -11.72 -1.24 -3.75
N ASN A 120 -11.23 -2.02 -4.70
CA ASN A 120 -10.95 -3.45 -4.47
C ASN A 120 -9.51 -3.65 -3.97
N SER A 121 -9.32 -4.66 -3.14
CA SER A 121 -8.02 -5.17 -2.75
C SER A 121 -7.46 -6.11 -3.82
N SER A 122 -6.15 -6.36 -3.79
CA SER A 122 -5.59 -7.53 -4.47
C SER A 122 -6.15 -8.81 -3.85
N THR A 123 -6.24 -9.87 -4.66
CA THR A 123 -6.73 -11.17 -4.18
C THR A 123 -5.63 -11.93 -3.45
N SER A 124 -5.87 -12.26 -2.17
CA SER A 124 -5.08 -13.25 -1.44
C SER A 124 -5.54 -14.64 -1.84
N SER A 125 -4.64 -15.52 -2.26
CA SER A 125 -5.01 -16.86 -2.74
C SER A 125 -4.13 -17.98 -2.21
N ILE A 126 -4.73 -19.14 -1.99
CA ILE A 126 -4.03 -20.37 -1.59
C ILE A 126 -4.64 -21.58 -2.33
N THR A 127 -3.80 -22.53 -2.71
CA THR A 127 -4.24 -23.79 -3.34
C THR A 127 -4.18 -24.91 -2.32
N ILE A 128 -5.31 -25.58 -2.11
CA ILE A 128 -5.46 -26.68 -1.14
C ILE A 128 -6.31 -27.81 -1.74
N VAL A 129 -6.25 -28.99 -1.12
CA VAL A 129 -7.17 -30.09 -1.43
C VAL A 129 -8.28 -30.07 -0.40
N LEU A 130 -9.51 -29.79 -0.84
CA LEU A 130 -10.70 -29.92 0.00
C LEU A 130 -11.08 -31.40 0.10
N GLN A 131 -11.02 -31.95 1.30
CA GLN A 131 -11.33 -33.36 1.52
C GLN A 131 -12.86 -33.58 1.56
N PRO A 132 -13.37 -34.66 0.95
CA PRO A 132 -14.76 -35.06 1.04
C PRO A 132 -15.26 -35.22 2.47
N ASN A 133 -16.48 -34.75 2.74
CA ASN A 133 -17.16 -34.88 4.03
C ASN A 133 -16.41 -34.31 5.25
N THR A 134 -15.38 -33.49 5.04
CA THR A 134 -14.65 -32.80 6.11
C THR A 134 -14.89 -31.29 6.09
N LYS A 135 -14.43 -30.63 7.15
CA LYS A 135 -14.41 -29.17 7.24
C LYS A 135 -12.97 -28.68 7.18
N THR A 136 -12.61 -27.99 6.11
CA THR A 136 -11.33 -27.28 6.00
C THR A 136 -11.52 -25.82 6.43
N THR A 137 -10.68 -25.35 7.33
CA THR A 137 -10.64 -23.96 7.81
C THR A 137 -9.40 -23.27 7.27
N ILE A 138 -9.58 -22.14 6.59
CA ILE A 138 -8.52 -21.19 6.24
C ILE A 138 -8.67 -20.00 7.19
N SER A 139 -7.71 -19.83 8.09
CA SER A 139 -7.69 -18.78 9.10
C SER A 139 -6.60 -17.75 8.81
N ASP A 140 -6.58 -16.71 9.64
CA ASP A 140 -5.54 -15.69 9.69
C ASP A 140 -5.38 -14.89 8.40
N ILE A 141 -6.38 -14.96 7.50
CA ILE A 141 -6.38 -14.25 6.21
C ILE A 141 -6.31 -12.75 6.47
N VAL A 142 -5.16 -12.13 6.23
CA VAL A 142 -5.04 -10.67 6.26
C VAL A 142 -5.22 -10.14 4.83
N VAL A 143 -6.34 -9.46 4.61
CA VAL A 143 -6.62 -8.82 3.31
C VAL A 143 -5.62 -7.70 3.05
N SER A 144 -5.09 -7.63 1.83
CA SER A 144 -4.16 -6.59 1.40
C SER A 144 -4.75 -5.19 1.57
N PRO A 145 -3.95 -4.15 1.85
CA PRO A 145 -4.45 -2.79 1.85
C PRO A 145 -4.97 -2.38 0.48
N THR A 146 -6.04 -1.58 0.43
CA THR A 146 -6.33 -0.81 -0.79
C THR A 146 -5.33 0.34 -0.88
N ILE A 147 -5.04 0.78 -2.10
CA ILE A 147 -4.15 1.91 -2.36
C ILE A 147 -4.71 2.75 -3.51
N SER A 148 -4.65 4.07 -3.36
CA SER A 148 -5.03 5.03 -4.40
C SER A 148 -4.35 6.36 -4.12
N ALA A 149 -4.24 7.21 -5.15
CA ALA A 149 -3.75 8.57 -5.03
C ALA A 149 -4.83 9.57 -5.46
N ASP A 150 -4.70 10.81 -4.99
CA ASP A 150 -5.56 11.92 -5.41
C ASP A 150 -5.42 12.24 -6.91
N ARG A 151 -4.29 11.85 -7.52
CA ARG A 151 -4.01 11.94 -8.96
C ARG A 151 -2.92 10.94 -9.36
N ASN A 152 -2.82 10.62 -10.65
CA ASN A 152 -1.80 9.71 -11.20
C ASN A 152 -0.70 10.44 -12.00
N LYS A 153 -0.83 11.76 -12.23
CA LYS A 153 0.18 12.61 -12.84
C LYS A 153 0.34 13.85 -11.98
N ILE A 154 1.57 14.18 -11.61
CA ILE A 154 1.88 15.25 -10.65
C ILE A 154 3.09 16.04 -11.13
N ARG A 155 3.02 17.37 -11.05
CA ARG A 155 4.16 18.23 -11.33
C ARG A 155 5.22 18.04 -10.24
N GLN A 156 6.50 17.98 -10.61
CA GLN A 156 7.61 17.91 -9.67
C GLN A 156 7.51 19.02 -8.61
N GLY A 157 7.86 18.70 -7.36
CA GLY A 157 7.82 19.62 -6.23
C GLY A 157 6.43 19.86 -5.63
N LYS A 158 5.36 19.29 -6.22
CA LYS A 158 4.06 19.20 -5.56
C LYS A 158 3.98 17.96 -4.66
N VAL A 159 2.92 17.87 -3.88
CA VAL A 159 2.67 16.72 -3.00
C VAL A 159 1.67 15.77 -3.63
N LEU A 160 1.95 14.47 -3.56
CA LEU A 160 1.03 13.41 -3.94
C LEU A 160 0.39 12.84 -2.67
N LYS A 161 -0.95 12.85 -2.61
CA LYS A 161 -1.67 12.30 -1.46
C LYS A 161 -2.11 10.89 -1.77
N ILE A 162 -1.56 9.94 -1.03
CA ILE A 162 -1.83 8.52 -1.18
C ILE A 162 -2.68 8.08 0.00
N SER A 163 -3.68 7.24 -0.25
CA SER A 163 -4.57 6.76 0.79
C SER A 163 -5.15 5.39 0.47
N GLY A 164 -5.67 4.75 1.50
CA GLY A 164 -6.19 3.40 1.41
C GLY A 164 -6.92 2.97 2.67
N SER A 165 -7.33 1.71 2.65
CA SER A 165 -7.97 1.02 3.77
C SER A 165 -7.22 -0.26 4.09
N THR A 166 -7.14 -0.63 5.37
CA THR A 166 -6.55 -1.87 5.90
C THR A 166 -7.24 -2.24 7.22
N PHE A 167 -6.82 -3.32 7.89
CA PHE A 167 -7.33 -3.67 9.21
C PHE A 167 -6.99 -2.58 10.25
N PRO A 168 -7.90 -2.19 11.16
CA PRO A 168 -7.69 -1.09 12.09
C PRO A 168 -6.39 -1.16 12.86
N LYS A 169 -5.75 0.00 13.08
CA LYS A 169 -4.49 0.16 13.84
C LYS A 169 -3.26 -0.57 13.26
N SER A 170 -3.38 -1.22 12.11
CA SER A 170 -2.26 -1.88 11.45
C SER A 170 -1.19 -0.88 11.00
N VAL A 171 0.05 -1.34 10.93
CA VAL A 171 1.15 -0.58 10.33
C VAL A 171 1.22 -0.88 8.84
N VAL A 172 1.04 0.15 8.01
CA VAL A 172 1.15 0.07 6.55
C VAL A 172 2.57 0.41 6.15
N ARG A 173 3.20 -0.48 5.39
CA ARG A 173 4.53 -0.30 4.82
C ARG A 173 4.41 -0.02 3.34
N LEU A 174 5.08 1.03 2.88
CA LEU A 174 5.07 1.45 1.48
C LEU A 174 6.40 1.08 0.84
N PHE A 175 6.32 0.40 -0.30
CA PHE A 175 7.44 -0.07 -1.08
C PHE A 175 7.46 0.66 -2.41
N ASN A 176 8.63 1.17 -2.80
CA ASN A 176 8.80 2.06 -3.92
C ASN A 176 9.91 1.60 -4.87
N ASN A 177 9.91 2.12 -6.10
CA ASN A 177 10.92 1.83 -7.12
C ASN A 177 11.88 3.00 -7.41
N PHE A 178 11.89 4.06 -6.58
CA PHE A 178 12.54 5.34 -6.91
C PHE A 178 13.56 5.84 -5.90
N ALA A 179 13.37 5.55 -4.62
CA ALA A 179 14.29 5.91 -3.56
C ALA A 179 15.29 4.77 -3.34
N ALA A 180 16.52 5.14 -2.95
CA ALA A 180 17.55 4.15 -2.59
C ALA A 180 17.07 3.20 -1.47
N SER A 181 16.37 3.75 -0.47
CA SER A 181 15.55 2.96 0.43
C SER A 181 14.26 2.60 -0.30
N GLN A 182 14.18 1.37 -0.82
CA GLN A 182 12.97 0.81 -1.47
C GLN A 182 11.76 0.71 -0.54
N VAL A 183 11.89 1.14 0.72
CA VAL A 183 10.84 1.23 1.73
C VAL A 183 10.79 2.67 2.24
N LEU A 184 9.59 3.25 2.24
CA LEU A 184 9.33 4.57 2.82
C LEU A 184 8.99 4.47 4.31
N ALA A 185 8.93 5.61 4.99
CA ALA A 185 8.47 5.67 6.37
C ALA A 185 7.07 5.02 6.52
N PRO A 186 6.89 4.07 7.45
CA PRO A 186 5.60 3.41 7.62
C PRO A 186 4.58 4.34 8.24
N VAL A 187 3.30 4.09 7.96
CA VAL A 187 2.17 4.82 8.56
C VAL A 187 1.28 3.88 9.33
N LYS A 188 0.57 4.40 10.33
CA LYS A 188 -0.38 3.62 11.13
C LYS A 188 -1.80 3.94 10.66
N ALA A 189 -2.57 2.91 10.38
CA ALA A 189 -3.99 3.05 10.08
C ALA A 189 -4.75 3.52 11.33
N ASP A 190 -5.82 4.29 11.13
CA ASP A 190 -6.67 4.75 12.21
C ASP A 190 -7.61 3.63 12.73
N GLN A 191 -8.52 3.99 13.62
CA GLN A 191 -9.51 3.07 14.20
C GLN A 191 -10.55 2.56 13.19
N ASN A 192 -10.72 3.27 12.07
CA ASN A 192 -11.61 2.91 10.97
C ASN A 192 -10.86 2.17 9.86
N GLY A 193 -9.58 1.85 10.06
CA GLY A 193 -8.75 1.19 9.07
C GLY A 193 -8.29 2.11 7.94
N LEU A 194 -8.49 3.42 8.03
CA LEU A 194 -8.04 4.37 7.02
C LEU A 194 -6.57 4.72 7.24
N TRP A 195 -5.82 4.85 6.15
CA TRP A 195 -4.44 5.29 6.18
C TRP A 195 -4.17 6.30 5.07
N ALA A 196 -3.21 7.18 5.30
CA ALA A 196 -2.77 8.17 4.33
C ALA A 196 -1.26 8.39 4.40
N TYR A 197 -0.67 8.74 3.26
CA TYR A 197 0.73 9.09 3.11
C TYR A 197 0.86 10.32 2.21
N ILE A 198 1.70 11.28 2.61
CA ILE A 198 2.01 12.47 1.81
C ILE A 198 3.40 12.27 1.24
N LEU A 199 3.48 12.12 -0.08
CA LEU A 199 4.75 11.99 -0.78
C LEU A 199 5.16 13.35 -1.35
N GLU A 200 6.33 13.83 -0.94
CA GLU A 200 6.99 14.99 -1.54
C GLU A 200 7.71 14.55 -2.82
N THR A 201 7.43 15.22 -3.94
CA THR A 201 7.98 14.84 -5.25
C THR A 201 9.16 15.70 -5.68
N LYS A 202 9.64 16.60 -4.82
CA LYS A 202 10.71 17.56 -5.14
C LYS A 202 12.00 16.87 -5.58
N GLU A 203 12.36 15.78 -4.90
CA GLU A 203 13.60 15.03 -5.15
C GLU A 203 13.44 13.95 -6.23
N LEU A 204 12.23 13.77 -6.78
CA LEU A 204 11.97 12.79 -7.83
C LEU A 204 12.22 13.42 -9.20
N GLN A 205 12.92 12.71 -10.08
CA GLN A 205 13.11 13.13 -11.46
C GLN A 205 11.83 12.91 -12.28
N PHE A 206 11.80 13.41 -13.51
CA PHE A 206 10.66 13.14 -14.40
C PHE A 206 10.61 11.68 -14.80
N GLY A 207 9.40 11.12 -14.84
CA GLY A 207 9.18 9.74 -15.27
C GLY A 207 8.11 9.01 -14.47
N GLU A 208 8.02 7.71 -14.74
CA GLU A 208 7.02 6.81 -14.19
C GLU A 208 7.52 6.10 -12.94
N TYR A 209 6.68 6.06 -11.91
CA TYR A 209 6.98 5.48 -10.62
C TYR A 209 5.85 4.59 -10.13
N SER A 210 6.19 3.71 -9.20
CA SER A 210 5.22 2.79 -8.61
C SER A 210 5.40 2.66 -7.11
N LEU A 211 4.27 2.50 -6.43
CA LEU A 211 4.17 2.18 -5.02
C LEU A 211 3.27 0.97 -4.83
N ARG A 212 3.61 0.13 -3.86
CA ARG A 212 2.72 -0.93 -3.36
C ARG A 212 2.83 -1.00 -1.85
N THR A 213 1.83 -1.60 -1.22
CA THR A 213 1.73 -1.62 0.24
C THR A 213 1.41 -2.99 0.78
N ASN A 214 1.87 -3.28 1.99
CA ASN A 214 1.29 -4.34 2.81
C ASN A 214 1.03 -3.81 4.21
N SER A 215 0.17 -4.51 4.95
CA SER A 215 -0.16 -4.17 6.34
C SER A 215 0.38 -5.21 7.31
N GLN A 216 0.81 -4.73 8.46
CA GLN A 216 1.23 -5.53 9.59
C GLN A 216 0.29 -5.34 10.77
N LEU A 217 -0.30 -6.44 11.23
CA LEU A 217 -1.07 -6.49 12.47
C LEU A 217 -0.09 -6.83 13.61
N GLN A 218 0.49 -5.79 14.23
CA GLN A 218 1.56 -5.97 15.22
C GLN A 218 1.17 -6.84 16.40
N ASP A 219 -0.09 -6.76 16.86
CA ASP A 219 -0.58 -7.47 18.04
C ASP A 219 -0.59 -8.99 17.86
N VAL A 220 -0.74 -9.47 16.63
CA VAL A 220 -0.82 -10.91 16.28
C VAL A 220 0.33 -11.40 15.41
N GLY A 221 1.24 -10.52 15.00
CA GLY A 221 2.42 -10.89 14.19
C GLY A 221 2.15 -11.17 12.71
N LEU A 222 0.93 -10.92 12.21
CA LEU A 222 0.55 -11.26 10.83
C LEU A 222 0.87 -10.14 9.83
N LEU A 223 1.20 -10.56 8.60
CA LEU A 223 1.41 -9.68 7.43
C LEU A 223 0.38 -9.96 6.34
N SER A 224 -0.12 -8.92 5.69
CA SER A 224 -0.89 -9.10 4.46
C SER A 224 0.01 -9.41 3.27
N THR A 225 -0.62 -9.91 2.20
CA THR A 225 -0.07 -9.81 0.84
C THR A 225 0.05 -8.35 0.40
N PHE A 226 0.79 -8.11 -0.69
CA PHE A 226 0.89 -6.78 -1.28
C PHE A 226 -0.44 -6.35 -1.91
N SER A 227 -0.69 -5.04 -1.86
CA SER A 227 -1.68 -4.34 -2.67
C SER A 227 -1.29 -4.36 -4.15
N ASP A 228 -2.21 -3.86 -4.98
CA ASP A 228 -1.91 -3.55 -6.37
C ASP A 228 -0.84 -2.45 -6.44
N ASN A 229 -0.20 -2.34 -7.60
CA ASN A 229 0.72 -1.24 -7.86
C ASN A 229 -0.07 0.04 -8.12
N LEU A 230 0.16 1.05 -7.30
CA LEU A 230 -0.18 2.44 -7.59
C LEU A 230 0.91 3.02 -8.48
N ASN A 231 0.61 3.22 -9.75
CA ASN A 231 1.50 3.88 -10.70
C ASN A 231 1.20 5.38 -10.76
N PHE A 232 2.25 6.20 -10.83
CA PHE A 232 2.14 7.64 -11.00
C PHE A 232 3.32 8.21 -11.79
N GLU A 233 3.06 9.31 -12.49
CA GLU A 233 4.04 10.02 -13.30
C GLU A 233 4.44 11.33 -12.59
N ILE A 234 5.74 11.56 -12.41
CA ILE A 234 6.27 12.90 -12.17
C ILE A 234 6.45 13.56 -13.52
N ALA A 235 5.55 14.47 -13.82
CA ALA A 235 5.61 15.29 -15.00
C ALA A 235 6.59 16.45 -14.77
N GLU A 236 7.22 16.87 -15.86
CA GLU A 236 7.72 18.23 -15.94
C GLU A 236 6.56 19.16 -15.60
N GLY A 237 6.79 20.06 -14.65
CA GLY A 237 5.81 21.10 -14.43
C GLY A 237 5.68 21.84 -15.75
N GLY A 238 4.52 21.76 -16.41
CA GLY A 238 4.25 22.55 -17.61
C GLY A 238 4.78 23.95 -17.35
N ASN A 239 5.60 24.44 -18.29
CA ASN A 239 6.41 25.63 -18.10
C ASN A 239 5.53 26.69 -17.44
N ILE A 240 5.99 27.32 -16.35
CA ILE A 240 5.12 28.28 -15.65
C ILE A 240 4.66 29.41 -16.58
N ALA A 241 5.45 29.68 -17.62
CA ALA A 241 5.17 30.63 -18.67
C ALA A 241 4.29 30.10 -19.83
N ASP A 242 3.96 28.81 -19.86
CA ASP A 242 2.96 28.22 -20.75
C ASP A 242 1.57 28.51 -20.15
N LEU A 243 1.05 29.67 -20.52
CA LEU A 243 -0.19 30.23 -20.00
C LEU A 243 -1.43 29.58 -20.64
N ASN A 244 -1.29 28.99 -21.83
CA ASN A 244 -2.38 28.35 -22.55
C ASN A 244 -2.44 26.81 -22.35
N GLY A 245 -1.37 26.20 -21.82
CA GLY A 245 -1.25 24.78 -21.51
C GLY A 245 -0.92 23.87 -22.70
N ASP A 246 -0.39 24.40 -23.80
CA ASP A 246 -0.09 23.63 -25.02
C ASP A 246 1.32 23.00 -25.04
N ASN A 247 2.08 23.17 -23.96
CA ASN A 247 3.47 22.76 -23.75
C ASN A 247 4.51 23.56 -24.56
N LYS A 248 4.14 24.72 -25.08
CA LYS A 248 5.04 25.71 -25.68
C LYS A 248 4.95 27.01 -24.89
N VAL A 249 6.01 27.81 -24.97
CA VAL A 249 6.05 29.18 -24.46
C VAL A 249 6.40 30.06 -25.64
N ASP A 250 5.37 30.62 -26.23
CA ASP A 250 5.48 31.38 -27.47
C ASP A 250 4.66 32.68 -27.46
N ILE A 251 4.39 33.21 -28.64
CA ILE A 251 3.65 34.46 -28.81
C ILE A 251 2.21 34.38 -28.28
N VAL A 252 1.61 33.19 -28.23
CA VAL A 252 0.28 32.99 -27.67
C VAL A 252 0.31 33.21 -26.17
N ASP A 253 1.29 32.67 -25.45
CA ASP A 253 1.45 32.93 -24.01
C ASP A 253 1.77 34.39 -23.73
N LEU A 254 2.64 34.99 -24.54
CA LEU A 254 2.91 36.42 -24.46
C LEU A 254 1.62 37.24 -24.65
N SER A 255 0.75 36.83 -25.58
CA SER A 255 -0.54 37.52 -25.80
C SER A 255 -1.46 37.44 -24.58
N ILE A 256 -1.47 36.30 -23.87
CA ILE A 256 -2.24 36.10 -22.64
C ILE A 256 -1.65 36.97 -21.51
N LEU A 257 -0.32 37.03 -21.39
CA LEU A 257 0.36 37.87 -20.41
C LEU A 257 0.05 39.36 -20.65
N LEU A 258 0.21 39.84 -21.89
CA LEU A 258 -0.03 41.23 -22.27
C LEU A 258 -1.51 41.61 -22.18
N TYR A 259 -2.44 40.69 -22.44
CA TYR A 259 -3.87 40.91 -22.19
C TYR A 259 -4.17 41.19 -20.70
N ASN A 260 -3.33 40.68 -19.80
CA ASN A 260 -3.45 40.86 -18.36
C ASN A 260 -2.49 41.91 -17.78
N TRP A 261 -1.79 42.66 -18.64
CA TRP A 261 -0.78 43.63 -18.25
C TRP A 261 -1.30 44.70 -17.27
N HIS A 262 -0.53 44.98 -16.23
CA HIS A 262 -0.84 45.89 -15.12
C HIS A 262 -2.10 45.55 -14.32
N LYS A 263 -2.69 44.37 -14.49
CA LYS A 263 -3.78 43.94 -13.61
C LYS A 263 -3.23 43.54 -12.26
N GLN A 264 -3.84 44.08 -11.20
CA GLN A 264 -3.67 43.55 -9.86
C GLN A 264 -4.65 42.41 -9.64
N VAL A 265 -4.15 41.29 -9.14
CA VAL A 265 -4.94 40.07 -8.96
C VAL A 265 -5.11 39.77 -7.49
N THR A 266 -6.33 39.45 -7.06
CA THR A 266 -6.64 39.19 -5.65
C THR A 266 -6.46 37.72 -5.26
N GLN A 267 -6.19 36.84 -6.24
CA GLN A 267 -5.95 35.41 -6.11
C GLN A 267 -4.85 34.98 -7.10
N ASN A 268 -4.31 33.77 -6.96
CA ASN A 268 -3.34 33.21 -7.89
C ASN A 268 -3.88 33.30 -9.33
N HIS A 269 -3.21 34.07 -10.18
CA HIS A 269 -3.58 34.26 -11.57
C HIS A 269 -2.53 33.60 -12.47
N PRO A 270 -2.91 32.89 -13.54
CA PRO A 270 -1.94 32.19 -14.39
C PRO A 270 -0.84 33.10 -14.97
N ALA A 271 -1.18 34.33 -15.32
CA ALA A 271 -0.23 35.33 -15.85
C ALA A 271 0.59 36.09 -14.78
N ASP A 272 0.33 35.87 -13.48
CA ASP A 272 1.17 36.34 -12.37
C ASP A 272 2.18 35.22 -12.05
N LEU A 273 3.28 35.24 -12.78
CA LEU A 273 4.29 34.19 -12.81
C LEU A 273 5.22 34.23 -11.60
N ASN A 274 5.41 35.41 -10.99
CA ASN A 274 6.22 35.57 -9.78
C ASN A 274 5.39 35.52 -8.48
N GLY A 275 4.05 35.62 -8.56
CA GLY A 275 3.14 35.55 -7.43
C GLY A 275 3.05 36.81 -6.57
N ASP A 276 3.48 37.97 -7.10
CA ASP A 276 3.50 39.24 -6.36
C ASP A 276 2.18 40.02 -6.43
N LYS A 277 1.18 39.46 -7.14
CA LYS A 277 -0.17 40.00 -7.36
C LYS A 277 -0.24 41.16 -8.35
N THR A 278 0.84 41.47 -9.07
CA THR A 278 0.87 42.51 -10.09
C THR A 278 1.49 41.96 -11.37
N ILE A 279 0.72 41.93 -12.46
CA ILE A 279 1.22 41.42 -13.74
C ILE A 279 2.05 42.49 -14.44
N ASP A 280 3.37 42.38 -14.40
CA ASP A 280 4.30 43.41 -14.88
C ASP A 280 5.56 42.88 -15.59
N LEU A 281 6.59 43.74 -15.67
CA LEU A 281 7.86 43.44 -16.33
C LEU A 281 8.57 42.23 -15.72
N ASN A 282 8.35 41.94 -14.43
CA ASN A 282 8.92 40.78 -13.78
C ASN A 282 8.31 39.50 -14.34
N ASP A 283 6.99 39.43 -14.52
CA ASP A 283 6.34 38.28 -15.16
C ASP A 283 6.75 38.16 -16.62
N PHE A 284 6.81 39.27 -17.35
CA PHE A 284 7.33 39.28 -18.72
C PHE A 284 8.75 38.71 -18.78
N SER A 285 9.62 39.06 -17.84
CA SER A 285 11.00 38.53 -17.79
C SER A 285 11.03 37.02 -17.57
N ILE A 286 10.12 36.49 -16.73
CA ILE A 286 9.97 35.05 -16.50
C ILE A 286 9.47 34.35 -17.76
N LEU A 287 8.48 34.94 -18.46
CA LEU A 287 7.97 34.40 -19.72
C LEU A 287 9.06 34.35 -20.79
N MET A 288 9.80 35.45 -20.97
CA MET A 288 10.87 35.53 -21.97
C MET A 288 12.05 34.62 -21.64
N TYR A 289 12.38 34.42 -20.36
CA TYR A 289 13.39 33.46 -19.94
C TYR A 289 13.01 32.03 -20.35
N ASN A 290 11.72 31.71 -20.28
CA ASN A 290 11.17 30.40 -20.56
C ASN A 290 10.77 30.18 -22.03
N TRP A 291 10.99 31.17 -22.90
CA TRP A 291 10.59 31.13 -24.31
C TRP A 291 11.19 29.93 -25.06
N ASN A 292 10.34 29.08 -25.61
CA ASN A 292 10.75 27.85 -26.29
C ASN A 292 9.88 27.52 -27.52
N ASP A 293 9.72 28.49 -28.42
CA ASP A 293 9.23 28.21 -29.77
C ASP A 293 10.23 27.26 -30.49
N GLU A 294 9.72 26.19 -31.11
CA GLU A 294 10.46 25.03 -31.67
C GLU A 294 11.45 25.37 -32.81
N ASN A 295 11.76 26.65 -33.03
CA ASN A 295 12.58 27.16 -34.14
C ASN A 295 14.04 27.47 -33.79
N ARG A 296 14.58 27.05 -32.64
CA ARG A 296 16.00 27.29 -32.26
C ARG A 296 17.01 26.24 -32.77
N ASN A 297 16.68 25.46 -33.79
CA ASN A 297 17.65 24.62 -34.51
C ASN A 297 17.71 24.98 -36.01
N VAL A 298 18.08 26.22 -36.31
CA VAL A 298 18.73 26.61 -37.58
C VAL A 298 19.42 27.97 -37.39
N ALA A 299 20.65 27.94 -36.87
CA ALA A 299 21.70 28.92 -37.14
C ALA A 299 23.05 28.34 -36.70
#